data_AF-A0A7X5IF04-F1
#
_entry.id   AF-A0A7X5IF04-F1
#
_cell.length_a   1.000
_cell.length_b   1.000
_cell.length_c   1.000
_cell.angle_alpha   90.00
_cell.angle_beta   90.00
_cell.angle_gamma   90.00
#
_symmetry.space_group_name_H-M   'P 1'
#
loop_
_entity.id
_entity.type
_entity.pdbx_description
1 polymer ?
#
loop_
_entity_poly.entity_id
_entity_poly.type
_entity_poly.pdbx_seq_one_letter_code
_entity_poly.pdbx_strand_id
1 'polypeptide(L)'
;MKPIEDGTTMTGRPIWTSLSLGLLAAALACSLCGCHYSSNPAPSKSKKQETSTSQSEDQYWEQRQRELERKQEAYEEEMRRLEESTPEAIAERLGIPQSQLWYNVGDRIGETCTVAGPVVDVYQAKDANGMPIFIDIGAVYPSNNRVTLVVWGEHYDDFAEMISAVDHGNAWLSVTSYLEVYEGSLQMTSNNGCDYTWWTGVE
;
A
#
# COMPACT_ATOMS: atom_id res chain seq x y z
N MET A 1 -54.74 -4.49 15.07
CA MET A 1 -54.11 -3.23 14.58
C MET A 1 -53.49 -3.53 13.23
N LYS A 2 -53.71 -2.66 12.23
CA LYS A 2 -53.29 -2.82 10.83
C LYS A 2 -51.76 -2.62 10.66
N PRO A 3 -51.14 -3.23 9.63
CA PRO A 3 -49.74 -3.04 9.25
C PRO A 3 -49.58 -1.94 8.18
N ILE A 4 -48.45 -1.21 8.18
CA ILE A 4 -48.02 -0.20 7.18
C ILE A 4 -46.50 -0.10 7.32
N GLU A 5 -45.61 -0.03 6.32
CA GLU A 5 -45.51 -0.40 4.90
C GLU A 5 -44.01 -0.33 4.56
N ASP A 6 -43.64 -0.97 3.45
CA ASP A 6 -42.30 -1.11 2.89
C ASP A 6 -41.49 0.17 2.65
N GLY A 7 -40.17 0.02 2.68
CA GLY A 7 -39.20 0.97 2.12
C GLY A 7 -38.09 0.25 1.34
N THR A 8 -38.38 -0.12 0.09
CA THR A 8 -37.37 -0.48 -0.93
C THR A 8 -36.89 0.78 -1.64
N THR A 9 -35.58 0.93 -1.83
CA THR A 9 -34.86 1.64 -2.93
C THR A 9 -33.38 1.72 -2.54
N MET A 10 -32.37 1.68 -3.40
CA MET A 10 -32.20 1.35 -4.81
C MET A 10 -30.69 1.12 -4.98
N THR A 11 -30.36 0.17 -5.85
CA THR A 11 -29.02 -0.18 -6.32
C THR A 11 -28.27 1.00 -6.93
N GLY A 12 -26.98 1.15 -6.61
CA GLY A 12 -26.05 2.04 -7.31
C GLY A 12 -24.69 1.37 -7.52
N ARG A 13 -24.54 0.67 -8.67
CA ARG A 13 -23.23 0.24 -9.19
C ARG A 13 -22.66 1.38 -10.04
N PRO A 14 -21.40 1.81 -9.84
CA PRO A 14 -20.67 2.49 -10.89
C PRO A 14 -19.96 1.45 -11.77
N ILE A 15 -20.43 1.43 -13.01
CA ILE A 15 -19.84 0.82 -14.20
C ILE A 15 -18.52 1.53 -14.50
N TRP A 16 -17.40 0.81 -14.52
CA TRP A 16 -16.21 1.27 -15.27
C TRP A 16 -15.80 0.21 -16.26
N THR A 17 -15.73 0.68 -17.50
CA THR A 17 -15.65 -0.02 -18.77
C THR A 17 -14.31 -0.72 -18.97
N SER A 18 -14.41 -1.96 -19.41
CA SER A 18 -13.37 -2.74 -20.06
C SER A 18 -12.77 -1.98 -21.25
N LEU A 19 -11.47 -1.68 -21.19
CA LEU A 19 -10.69 -1.19 -22.32
C LEU A 19 -9.90 -2.37 -22.90
N SER A 20 -10.54 -3.04 -23.85
CA SER A 20 -9.92 -3.98 -24.76
C SER A 20 -8.99 -3.21 -25.71
N LEU A 21 -7.68 -3.39 -25.61
CA LEU A 21 -6.76 -3.03 -26.69
C LEU A 21 -6.30 -4.31 -27.39
N GLY A 22 -7.05 -4.67 -28.42
CA GLY A 22 -6.54 -5.47 -29.53
C GLY A 22 -6.19 -4.55 -30.70
N LEU A 23 -4.97 -4.65 -31.22
CA LEU A 23 -4.62 -4.22 -32.58
C LEU A 23 -3.34 -4.99 -32.96
N LEU A 24 -3.47 -6.08 -33.73
CA LEU A 24 -3.52 -6.13 -35.20
C LEU A 24 -2.13 -6.04 -35.84
N ALA A 25 -1.63 -7.23 -36.19
CA ALA A 25 -0.58 -7.43 -37.16
C ALA A 25 -1.01 -6.88 -38.53
N ALA A 26 -0.13 -6.13 -39.18
CA ALA A 26 -0.25 -5.80 -40.59
C ALA A 26 1.09 -6.10 -41.29
N ALA A 27 1.15 -7.29 -41.88
CA ALA A 27 2.12 -7.60 -42.92
C ALA A 27 1.72 -6.87 -44.20
N LEU A 28 2.61 -6.06 -44.76
CA LEU A 28 2.46 -5.52 -46.12
C LEU A 28 3.63 -6.02 -46.97
N ALA A 29 3.33 -7.08 -47.72
CA ALA A 29 4.05 -7.44 -48.92
C ALA A 29 3.62 -6.51 -50.05
N CYS A 30 4.57 -5.83 -50.70
CA CYS A 30 4.37 -5.30 -52.04
C CYS A 30 5.44 -5.84 -52.98
N SER A 31 4.95 -6.72 -53.84
CA SER A 31 5.57 -7.29 -55.02
C SER A 31 5.77 -6.23 -56.12
N LEU A 32 6.95 -6.27 -56.73
CA LEU A 32 7.26 -6.07 -58.15
C LEU A 32 6.52 -4.96 -58.92
N CYS A 33 7.27 -3.91 -59.28
CA CYS A 33 7.12 -3.25 -60.57
C CYS A 33 8.52 -2.96 -61.12
N GLY A 34 8.93 -3.70 -62.15
CA GLY A 34 10.07 -3.37 -62.98
C GLY A 34 9.63 -2.54 -64.17
N CYS A 35 10.46 -1.59 -64.60
CA CYS A 35 10.69 -1.23 -66.00
C CYS A 35 11.91 -0.30 -66.17
N HIS A 36 12.87 -0.78 -66.95
CA HIS A 36 13.76 -0.11 -67.91
C HIS A 36 14.79 0.97 -67.49
N TYR A 37 16.03 0.47 -67.34
CA TYR A 37 17.24 0.81 -68.12
C TYR A 37 17.42 2.26 -68.63
N SER A 38 18.36 2.98 -68.01
CA SER A 38 19.22 3.94 -68.72
C SER A 38 20.63 3.87 -68.12
N SER A 39 21.56 3.40 -68.94
CA SER A 39 22.97 3.17 -68.62
C SER A 39 23.80 4.41 -68.87
N ASN A 40 24.61 4.83 -67.90
CA ASN A 40 25.92 5.41 -68.17
C ASN A 40 26.87 5.24 -66.97
N PRO A 41 28.20 5.20 -67.21
CA PRO A 41 29.13 4.42 -66.43
C PRO A 41 29.68 5.15 -65.20
N ALA A 42 30.07 4.34 -64.21
CA ALA A 42 30.70 4.76 -62.97
C ALA A 42 32.08 5.41 -63.19
N PRO A 43 32.51 6.23 -62.23
CA PRO A 43 33.86 6.11 -61.71
C PRO A 43 33.88 5.82 -60.20
N SER A 44 34.75 4.85 -59.86
CA SER A 44 35.53 4.75 -58.63
C SER A 44 34.82 4.81 -57.27
N LYS A 45 34.70 3.61 -56.67
CA LYS A 45 34.98 3.27 -55.26
C LYS A 45 34.77 4.37 -54.18
N SER A 46 33.72 4.19 -53.38
CA SER A 46 33.83 4.17 -51.92
C SER A 46 32.79 3.22 -51.30
N LYS A 47 32.98 1.91 -51.51
CA LYS A 47 32.41 0.90 -50.61
C LYS A 47 33.15 1.02 -49.26
N LYS A 48 32.65 1.83 -48.34
CA LYS A 48 32.93 1.83 -46.89
C LYS A 48 32.33 3.10 -46.27
N GLN A 49 31.01 3.15 -46.08
CA GLN A 49 30.46 4.02 -45.03
C GLN A 49 29.06 3.64 -44.54
N GLU A 50 28.32 2.76 -45.23
CA GLU A 50 26.99 2.34 -44.75
C GLU A 50 27.03 1.29 -43.63
N THR A 51 28.12 0.53 -43.52
CA THR A 51 28.24 -0.55 -42.52
C THR A 51 28.59 -0.04 -41.12
N SER A 52 29.22 1.15 -41.03
CA SER A 52 29.63 1.74 -39.75
C SER A 52 28.46 2.40 -39.01
N THR A 53 27.50 2.97 -39.75
CA THR A 53 26.32 3.63 -39.19
C THR A 53 25.28 2.60 -38.74
N SER A 54 25.03 1.55 -39.53
CA SER A 54 24.11 0.47 -39.14
C SER A 54 24.57 -0.25 -37.86
N GLN A 55 25.86 -0.55 -37.71
CA GLN A 55 26.38 -1.15 -36.47
C GLN A 55 26.22 -0.23 -35.25
N SER A 56 26.27 1.08 -35.43
CA SER A 56 26.06 2.04 -34.34
C SER A 56 24.59 2.23 -33.95
N GLU A 57 23.67 2.07 -34.92
CA GLU A 57 22.23 2.12 -34.68
C GLU A 57 21.74 0.84 -33.98
N ASP A 58 22.22 -0.33 -34.39
CA ASP A 58 21.90 -1.61 -33.76
C ASP A 58 22.35 -1.62 -32.28
N GLN A 59 23.58 -1.15 -32.01
CA GLN A 59 24.10 -1.00 -30.65
C GLN A 59 23.28 -0.02 -29.81
N TYR A 60 22.83 1.09 -30.41
CA TYR A 60 21.97 2.07 -29.73
C TYR A 60 20.62 1.45 -29.33
N TRP A 61 19.98 0.72 -30.23
CA TRP A 61 18.70 0.09 -29.94
C TRP A 61 18.84 -1.03 -28.90
N GLU A 62 19.89 -1.86 -28.96
CA GLU A 62 20.17 -2.87 -27.94
C GLU A 62 20.41 -2.26 -26.55
N GLN A 63 21.16 -1.15 -26.47
CA GLN A 63 21.40 -0.46 -25.21
C GLN A 63 20.09 0.12 -24.66
N ARG A 64 19.24 0.66 -25.53
CA ARG A 64 17.94 1.20 -25.16
C ARG A 64 16.97 0.12 -24.69
N GLN A 65 16.96 -1.06 -25.31
CA GLN A 65 16.18 -2.20 -24.83
C GLN A 65 16.62 -2.62 -23.43
N ARG A 66 17.93 -2.80 -23.21
CA ARG A 66 18.48 -3.12 -21.88
C ARG A 66 18.14 -2.07 -20.82
N GLU A 67 18.14 -0.78 -21.19
CA GLU A 67 17.75 0.29 -20.26
C GLU A 67 16.25 0.21 -19.91
N LEU A 68 15.39 -0.09 -20.87
CA LEU A 68 13.95 -0.24 -20.65
C LEU A 68 13.65 -1.47 -19.80
N GLU A 69 14.30 -2.60 -20.08
CA GLU A 69 14.21 -3.83 -19.27
C GLU A 69 14.62 -3.54 -17.83
N ARG A 70 15.79 -2.93 -17.60
CA ARG A 70 16.24 -2.55 -16.25
C ARG A 70 15.28 -1.59 -15.55
N LYS A 71 14.68 -0.65 -16.29
CA LYS A 71 13.68 0.28 -15.74
C LYS A 71 12.40 -0.45 -15.36
N GLN A 72 11.97 -1.40 -16.19
CA GLN A 72 10.81 -2.23 -15.93
C GLN A 72 11.05 -3.12 -14.71
N GLU A 73 12.19 -3.80 -14.63
CA GLU A 73 12.60 -4.61 -13.47
C GLU A 73 12.64 -3.77 -12.18
N ALA A 74 13.20 -2.56 -12.24
CA ALA A 74 13.24 -1.67 -11.08
C ALA A 74 11.84 -1.22 -10.64
N TYR A 75 10.93 -0.99 -11.58
CA TYR A 75 9.54 -0.66 -11.28
C TYR A 75 8.80 -1.86 -10.68
N GLU A 76 8.98 -3.05 -11.25
CA GLU A 76 8.34 -4.28 -10.74
C GLU A 76 8.83 -4.63 -9.33
N GLU A 77 10.12 -4.47 -9.05
CA GLU A 77 10.70 -4.64 -7.71
C GLU A 77 10.14 -3.62 -6.71
N GLU A 78 10.01 -2.35 -7.12
CA GLU A 78 9.40 -1.32 -6.27
C GLU A 78 7.93 -1.63 -5.97
N MET A 79 7.16 -2.02 -6.98
CA MET A 79 5.77 -2.41 -6.80
C MET A 79 5.62 -3.62 -5.88
N ARG A 80 6.52 -4.62 -5.99
CA ARG A 80 6.52 -5.78 -5.09
C ARG A 80 6.77 -5.37 -3.64
N ARG A 81 7.75 -4.48 -3.40
CA ARG A 81 8.02 -3.95 -2.06
C ARG A 81 6.83 -3.21 -1.48
N LEU A 82 6.15 -2.40 -2.29
CA LEU A 82 4.96 -1.70 -1.86
C LEU A 82 3.83 -2.67 -1.48
N GLU A 83 3.60 -3.71 -2.27
CA GLU A 83 2.62 -4.78 -1.96
C GLU A 83 2.96 -5.53 -0.67
N GLU A 84 4.24 -5.88 -0.47
CA GLU A 84 4.74 -6.56 0.75
C GLU A 84 4.68 -5.67 1.99
N SER A 85 4.73 -4.34 1.82
CA SER A 85 4.63 -3.34 2.90
C SER A 85 3.20 -2.95 3.26
N THR A 86 2.19 -3.49 2.57
CA THR A 86 0.79 -3.19 2.89
C THR A 86 0.44 -3.67 4.31
N PRO A 87 -0.45 -2.96 5.03
CA PRO A 87 -0.89 -3.41 6.35
C PRO A 87 -1.47 -4.83 6.34
N GLU A 88 -2.16 -5.21 5.26
CA GLU A 88 -2.77 -6.52 5.10
C GLU A 88 -1.71 -7.63 5.00
N ALA A 89 -0.65 -7.42 4.21
CA ALA A 89 0.45 -8.36 4.06
C ALA A 89 1.27 -8.49 5.35
N ILE A 90 1.53 -7.37 6.04
CA ILE A 90 2.20 -7.39 7.34
C ILE A 90 1.35 -8.15 8.36
N ALA A 91 0.04 -7.90 8.42
CA ALA A 91 -0.86 -8.59 9.32
C ALA A 91 -0.88 -10.11 9.09
N GLU A 92 -0.91 -10.55 7.82
CA GLU A 92 -0.81 -11.97 7.48
C GLU A 92 0.50 -12.58 8.00
N ARG A 93 1.65 -11.90 7.78
CA ARG A 93 2.96 -12.33 8.29
C ARG A 93 3.01 -12.44 9.81
N LEU A 94 2.30 -11.55 10.51
CA LEU A 94 2.20 -11.54 11.98
C LEU A 94 1.12 -12.50 12.52
N GLY A 95 0.35 -13.16 11.66
CA GLY A 95 -0.75 -14.03 12.06
C GLY A 95 -1.96 -13.29 12.64
N ILE A 96 -2.11 -12.01 12.30
CA ILE A 96 -3.20 -11.13 12.75
C ILE A 96 -4.40 -11.31 11.80
N PRO A 97 -5.58 -11.71 12.30
CA PRO A 97 -6.80 -11.75 11.49
C PRO A 97 -7.15 -10.37 10.94
N GLN A 98 -7.56 -10.32 9.67
CA GLN A 98 -7.96 -9.07 9.00
C GLN A 98 -9.07 -8.33 9.76
N SER A 99 -9.98 -9.05 10.43
CA SER A 99 -11.05 -8.46 11.24
C SER A 99 -10.58 -7.73 12.49
N GLN A 100 -9.32 -7.90 12.91
CA GLN A 100 -8.72 -7.19 14.04
C GLN A 100 -7.98 -5.92 13.61
N LEU A 101 -7.83 -5.67 12.31
CA LEU A 101 -7.18 -4.45 11.84
C LEU A 101 -7.96 -3.21 12.27
N TRP A 102 -7.24 -2.18 12.70
CA TRP A 102 -7.81 -0.95 13.28
C TRP A 102 -8.90 -0.30 12.43
N TYR A 103 -8.84 -0.41 11.10
CA TYR A 103 -9.84 0.17 10.20
C TYR A 103 -11.09 -0.71 10.01
N ASN A 104 -11.08 -1.95 10.51
CA ASN A 104 -12.17 -2.93 10.41
C ASN A 104 -12.96 -3.09 11.71
N VAL A 105 -12.54 -2.51 12.84
CA VAL A 105 -13.14 -2.79 14.17
C VAL A 105 -14.35 -1.92 14.52
N GLY A 106 -14.78 -1.02 13.63
CA GLY A 106 -15.83 -0.05 13.92
C GLY A 106 -17.21 -0.67 14.24
N ASP A 107 -17.47 -1.90 13.80
CA ASP A 107 -18.68 -2.65 14.14
C ASP A 107 -18.64 -3.33 15.52
N ARG A 108 -17.48 -3.26 16.21
CA ARG A 108 -17.24 -3.84 17.54
C ARG A 108 -17.30 -2.84 18.68
N ILE A 109 -17.73 -1.60 18.42
CA ILE A 109 -17.87 -0.56 19.44
C ILE A 109 -18.82 -1.05 20.55
N GLY A 110 -18.39 -0.87 21.80
CA GLY A 110 -19.15 -1.28 22.97
C GLY A 110 -18.89 -2.73 23.42
N GLU A 111 -17.87 -3.38 22.86
CA GLU A 111 -17.47 -4.75 23.19
C GLU A 111 -16.00 -4.83 23.60
N THR A 112 -15.64 -5.89 24.31
CA THR A 112 -14.25 -6.31 24.43
C THR A 112 -13.82 -7.03 23.15
N CYS A 113 -12.86 -6.44 22.43
CA CYS A 113 -12.35 -6.99 21.17
C CYS A 113 -10.84 -6.74 21.05
N THR A 114 -10.23 -7.36 20.04
CA THR A 114 -8.81 -7.18 19.71
C THR A 114 -8.68 -6.20 18.54
N VAL A 115 -7.83 -5.19 18.72
CA VAL A 115 -7.42 -4.23 17.68
C VAL A 115 -5.94 -4.37 17.45
N ALA A 116 -5.53 -4.41 16.19
CA ALA A 116 -4.15 -4.48 15.79
C ALA A 116 -3.82 -3.52 14.65
N GLY A 117 -2.59 -3.02 14.62
CA GLY A 117 -2.11 -2.14 13.56
C GLY A 117 -0.71 -1.59 13.83
N PRO A 118 -0.17 -0.79 12.89
CA PRO A 118 1.08 -0.10 13.09
C PRO A 118 0.93 0.97 14.18
N VAL A 119 1.90 1.07 15.06
CA VAL A 119 2.01 2.19 16.00
C VAL A 119 2.64 3.35 15.26
N VAL A 120 1.91 4.47 15.20
CA VAL A 120 2.31 5.63 14.40
C VAL A 120 2.67 6.86 15.24
N ASP A 121 2.20 6.91 16.49
CA ASP A 121 2.56 7.96 17.44
C ASP A 121 2.45 7.46 18.88
N VAL A 122 3.34 7.94 19.75
CA VAL A 122 3.32 7.71 21.19
C VAL A 122 3.55 9.05 21.88
N TYR A 123 2.60 9.47 22.71
CA TYR A 123 2.63 10.77 23.36
C TYR A 123 2.20 10.68 24.83
N GLN A 124 3.02 11.20 25.74
CA GLN A 124 2.65 11.32 27.15
C GLN A 124 2.24 12.76 27.50
N ALA A 125 1.01 12.94 28.00
CA ALA A 125 0.54 14.21 28.54
C ALA A 125 1.01 14.41 29.98
N LYS A 126 2.28 14.80 30.16
CA LYS A 126 2.95 14.91 31.48
C LYS A 126 2.31 15.91 32.45
N ASP A 127 1.67 16.95 31.93
CA ASP A 127 1.04 17.99 32.75
C ASP A 127 -0.45 17.74 33.01
N ALA A 128 -1.01 16.65 32.47
CA ALA A 128 -2.42 16.30 32.66
C ALA A 128 -2.61 15.43 33.92
N ASN A 129 -3.77 15.56 34.56
CA ASN A 129 -4.15 14.70 35.68
C ASN A 129 -4.12 13.23 35.25
N GLY A 130 -3.45 12.38 36.05
CA GLY A 130 -3.26 10.96 35.73
C GLY A 130 -2.15 10.67 34.72
N MET A 131 -1.51 11.70 34.14
CA MET A 131 -0.38 11.61 33.21
C MET A 131 -0.54 10.52 32.12
N PRO A 132 -1.66 10.52 31.36
CA PRO A 132 -1.93 9.48 30.38
C PRO A 132 -0.91 9.47 29.25
N ILE A 133 -0.67 8.28 28.72
CA ILE A 133 0.12 8.01 27.53
C ILE A 133 -0.85 7.55 26.45
N PHE A 134 -0.79 8.20 25.30
CA PHE A 134 -1.58 7.93 24.12
C PHE A 134 -0.71 7.19 23.13
N ILE A 135 -1.20 6.05 22.64
CA ILE A 135 -0.56 5.25 21.60
C ILE A 135 -1.54 5.17 20.45
N ASP A 136 -1.23 5.84 19.35
CA ASP A 136 -2.09 5.85 18.16
C ASP A 136 -1.74 4.68 17.24
N ILE A 137 -2.76 3.88 16.93
CA ILE A 137 -2.68 2.71 16.06
C ILE A 137 -3.34 3.05 14.71
N GLY A 138 -2.58 2.86 13.63
CA GLY A 138 -3.05 2.93 12.26
C GLY A 138 -2.97 4.30 11.58
N ALA A 139 -3.35 5.38 12.27
CA ALA A 139 -3.20 6.75 11.74
C ALA A 139 -2.98 7.75 12.86
N VAL A 140 -2.20 8.80 12.58
CA VAL A 140 -1.84 9.83 13.56
C VAL A 140 -3.07 10.70 13.89
N TYR A 141 -3.20 11.13 15.15
CA TYR A 141 -4.13 12.19 15.54
C TYR A 141 -4.02 13.44 14.62
N PRO A 142 -5.14 14.07 14.20
CA PRO A 142 -6.53 13.85 14.61
C PRO A 142 -7.32 12.92 13.66
N SER A 143 -6.68 12.06 12.88
CA SER A 143 -7.39 11.16 11.95
C SER A 143 -8.40 10.27 12.67
N ASN A 144 -9.64 10.19 12.18
CA ASN A 144 -10.65 9.28 12.73
C ASN A 144 -10.43 7.81 12.29
N ASN A 145 -9.53 7.56 11.34
CA ASN A 145 -9.13 6.21 10.94
C ASN A 145 -7.99 5.68 11.85
N ARG A 146 -8.15 5.86 13.16
CA ARG A 146 -7.19 5.42 14.18
C ARG A 146 -7.93 4.81 15.35
N VAL A 147 -7.21 3.99 16.10
CA VAL A 147 -7.61 3.59 17.46
C VAL A 147 -6.52 4.06 18.41
N THR A 148 -6.90 4.74 19.49
CA THR A 148 -5.93 5.19 20.50
C THR A 148 -6.00 4.26 21.71
N LEU A 149 -4.87 3.66 22.11
CA LEU A 149 -4.72 3.06 23.43
C LEU A 149 -4.30 4.15 24.42
N VAL A 150 -5.10 4.35 25.46
CA VAL A 150 -4.80 5.26 26.58
C VAL A 150 -4.30 4.45 27.77
N VAL A 151 -3.00 4.57 28.05
CA VAL A 151 -2.37 3.99 29.24
C VAL A 151 -2.29 5.07 30.31
N TRP A 152 -3.07 4.92 31.39
CA TRP A 152 -2.97 5.81 32.54
C TRP A 152 -1.65 5.64 33.29
N GLY A 153 -1.11 6.74 33.84
CA GLY A 153 0.20 6.74 34.48
C GLY A 153 0.33 5.79 35.67
N GLU A 154 -0.78 5.49 36.36
CA GLU A 154 -0.82 4.47 37.42
C GLU A 154 -0.59 3.03 36.91
N HIS A 155 -0.81 2.78 35.63
CA HIS A 155 -0.55 1.51 34.95
C HIS A 155 0.76 1.54 34.15
N TYR A 156 1.58 2.59 34.24
CA TYR A 156 2.78 2.73 33.40
C TYR A 156 3.72 1.53 33.51
N ASP A 157 4.01 1.06 34.73
CA ASP A 157 4.99 0.01 34.97
C ASP A 157 4.60 -1.31 34.26
N ASP A 158 3.30 -1.58 34.11
CA ASP A 158 2.78 -2.77 33.42
C ASP A 158 2.96 -2.68 31.89
N PHE A 159 3.22 -1.49 31.34
CA PHE A 159 3.32 -1.24 29.89
C PHE A 159 4.69 -0.70 29.47
N ALA A 160 5.59 -0.42 30.43
CA ALA A 160 6.82 0.32 30.20
C ALA A 160 7.71 -0.32 29.12
N GLU A 161 7.82 -1.64 29.12
CA GLU A 161 8.59 -2.38 28.11
C GLU A 161 7.98 -2.21 26.70
N MET A 162 6.68 -2.42 26.57
CA MET A 162 5.97 -2.28 25.30
C MET A 162 6.06 -0.83 24.79
N ILE A 163 5.78 0.16 25.64
CA ILE A 163 5.85 1.58 25.28
C ILE A 163 7.24 1.93 24.76
N SER A 164 8.30 1.51 25.48
CA SER A 164 9.67 1.75 25.04
C SER A 164 10.01 1.05 23.72
N ALA A 165 9.40 -0.09 23.44
CA ALA A 165 9.66 -0.84 22.21
C ALA A 165 8.99 -0.22 20.98
N VAL A 166 7.80 0.39 21.15
CA VAL A 166 6.99 0.90 20.03
C VAL A 166 7.20 2.40 19.73
N ASP A 167 7.78 3.17 20.66
CA ASP A 167 8.05 4.63 20.54
C ASP A 167 9.18 5.00 19.55
N HIS A 168 9.58 4.08 18.67
CA HIS A 168 10.63 4.29 17.68
C HIS A 168 10.15 4.11 16.24
N GLY A 169 8.85 3.90 16.05
CA GLY A 169 8.27 3.55 14.75
C GLY A 169 8.64 2.14 14.31
N ASN A 170 8.19 1.75 13.11
CA ASN A 170 8.38 0.40 12.58
C ASN A 170 7.97 -0.70 13.59
N ALA A 171 6.82 -0.48 14.23
CA ALA A 171 6.28 -1.36 15.25
C ALA A 171 4.80 -1.59 15.01
N TRP A 172 4.33 -2.77 15.39
CA TRP A 172 2.92 -3.13 15.41
C TRP A 172 2.51 -3.48 16.83
N LEU A 173 1.26 -3.17 17.15
CA LEU A 173 0.66 -3.46 18.44
C LEU A 173 -0.69 -4.14 18.21
N SER A 174 -0.96 -5.20 18.97
CA SER A 174 -2.26 -5.84 19.11
C SER A 174 -2.71 -5.71 20.55
N VAL A 175 -3.91 -5.17 20.77
CA VAL A 175 -4.47 -4.88 22.09
C VAL A 175 -5.87 -5.48 22.17
N THR A 176 -6.15 -6.20 23.25
CA THR A 176 -7.49 -6.67 23.59
C THR A 176 -8.00 -5.90 24.80
N SER A 177 -9.06 -5.12 24.61
CA SER A 177 -9.71 -4.36 25.67
C SER A 177 -11.13 -3.97 25.25
N TYR A 178 -11.85 -3.26 26.10
CA TYR A 178 -13.14 -2.66 25.77
C TYR A 178 -12.94 -1.51 24.78
N LEU A 179 -13.56 -1.60 23.60
CA LEU A 179 -13.50 -0.60 22.54
C LEU A 179 -14.67 0.39 22.70
N GLU A 180 -14.35 1.66 22.85
CA GLU A 180 -15.33 2.73 23.00
C GLU A 180 -15.07 3.91 22.05
N VAL A 181 -16.01 4.86 22.04
CA VAL A 181 -15.85 6.14 21.34
C VAL A 181 -15.69 7.23 22.38
N TYR A 182 -14.53 7.88 22.39
CA TYR A 182 -14.25 9.04 23.20
C TYR A 182 -14.03 10.26 22.29
N GLU A 183 -14.83 11.30 22.47
CA GLU A 183 -14.80 12.53 21.65
C GLU A 183 -14.78 12.26 20.13
N GLY A 184 -15.49 11.22 19.69
CA GLY A 184 -15.61 10.85 18.27
C GLY A 184 -14.46 10.01 17.71
N SER A 185 -13.47 9.63 18.52
CA SER A 185 -12.38 8.71 18.15
C SER A 185 -12.53 7.36 18.85
N LEU A 186 -12.13 6.29 18.17
CA LEU A 186 -12.07 4.96 18.77
C LEU A 186 -10.96 4.92 19.82
N GLN A 187 -11.26 4.37 20.99
CA GLN A 187 -10.35 4.32 22.13
C GLN A 187 -10.44 2.98 22.87
N MET A 188 -9.30 2.55 23.38
CA MET A 188 -9.17 1.53 24.41
C MET A 188 -8.40 2.12 25.58
N THR A 189 -8.66 1.67 26.81
CA THR A 189 -8.00 2.23 28.00
C THR A 189 -7.51 1.14 28.94
N SER A 190 -6.35 1.35 29.55
CA SER A 190 -5.77 0.43 30.54
C SER A 190 -6.66 0.22 31.78
N ASN A 191 -7.59 1.16 32.07
CA ASN A 191 -8.55 1.01 33.17
C ASN A 191 -9.54 -0.15 32.97
N ASN A 192 -9.74 -0.59 31.73
CA ASN A 192 -10.61 -1.74 31.42
C ASN A 192 -9.84 -3.08 31.44
N GLY A 193 -8.55 -3.05 31.82
CA GLY A 193 -7.62 -4.14 31.58
C GLY A 193 -7.25 -4.23 30.10
N CYS A 194 -6.00 -4.58 29.81
CA CYS A 194 -5.54 -4.83 28.45
C CYS A 194 -4.63 -6.04 28.42
N ASP A 195 -4.91 -6.97 27.50
CA ASP A 195 -3.91 -7.93 27.03
C ASP A 195 -3.30 -7.36 25.75
N TYR A 196 -1.98 -7.47 25.59
CA TYR A 196 -1.32 -6.92 24.42
C TYR A 196 -0.11 -7.75 23.96
N THR A 197 0.17 -7.64 22.66
CA THR A 197 1.36 -8.20 22.00
C THR A 197 1.90 -7.16 21.04
N TRP A 198 3.23 -7.03 20.95
CA TRP A 198 3.87 -6.09 20.02
C TRP A 198 4.93 -6.77 19.17
N TRP A 199 5.25 -6.14 18.04
CA TRP A 199 6.30 -6.54 17.11
C TRP A 199 7.08 -5.31 16.67
N THR A 200 8.38 -5.47 16.43
CA THR A 200 9.28 -4.38 15.98
C THR A 200 10.03 -4.85 14.73
N GLY A 201 10.42 -3.93 13.85
CA GLY A 201 11.16 -4.28 12.63
C GLY A 201 10.28 -5.00 11.59
N VAL A 202 9.08 -4.48 11.39
CA VAL A 202 7.99 -5.07 10.58
C VAL A 202 7.79 -4.40 9.21
N GLU A 203 8.58 -3.38 8.87
CA GLU A 203 8.73 -2.78 7.54
C GLU A 203 9.91 -3.37 6.77
#